data_AF-A0A8X6MP13-F1
#
_entry.id   AF-A0A8X6MP13-F1
#
_cell.length_a   1.000
_cell.length_b   1.000
_cell.length_c   1.000
_cell.angle_alpha   90.00
_cell.angle_beta   90.00
_cell.angle_gamma   90.00
#
_symmetry.space_group_name_H-M   'P 1'
#
loop_
_entity.id
_entity.type
_entity.pdbx_description
1 polymer ?
#
loop_
_entity_poly.entity_id
_entity_poly.type
_entity_poly.pdbx_seq_one_letter_code
_entity_poly.pdbx_strand_id
1 'polypeptide(L)'
;MGISNTVSSLTGFLTPMVVGALTDGNNTLHQWRIVFIITAIILVIESFVFIFFSTAEKQDWADQSTSDVISTIPKTQAAKRSKYSHLN
;
A
#
# COMPACT_ATOMS: atom_id res chain seq x y z
N MET A 1 1.37 1.30 -4.99
CA MET A 1 0.73 2.62 -4.79
C MET A 1 -0.40 2.92 -5.79
N GLY A 2 -0.25 2.69 -7.11
CA GLY A 2 -1.30 3.02 -8.09
C GLY A 2 -2.64 2.27 -7.88
N ILE A 3 -2.61 0.94 -7.85
CA ILE A 3 -3.84 0.11 -7.73
C ILE A 3 -4.58 0.37 -6.42
N SER A 4 -3.86 0.41 -5.29
CA SER A 4 -4.45 0.72 -3.98
C SER A 4 -5.17 2.07 -4.00
N ASN A 5 -4.54 3.11 -4.57
CA ASN A 5 -5.15 4.44 -4.65
C ASN A 5 -6.41 4.46 -5.51
N THR A 6 -6.43 3.73 -6.63
CA THR A 6 -7.64 3.66 -7.47
C THR A 6 -8.81 2.98 -6.77
N VAL A 7 -8.55 1.90 -6.02
CA VAL A 7 -9.57 1.21 -5.25
C VAL A 7 -10.09 2.12 -4.13
N SER A 8 -9.19 2.78 -3.38
CA SER A 8 -9.59 3.72 -2.32
C SER A 8 -10.41 4.89 -2.84
N SER A 9 -10.02 5.49 -3.98
CA SER A 9 -10.77 6.60 -4.58
C SER A 9 -12.14 6.17 -5.07
N LEU A 10 -12.28 4.99 -5.66
CA LEU A 10 -13.57 4.45 -6.08
C LEU A 10 -14.49 4.23 -4.87
N THR A 11 -13.99 3.60 -3.81
CA THR A 11 -14.74 3.42 -2.56
C THR A 11 -15.16 4.75 -1.95
N GLY A 12 -14.27 5.75 -1.98
CA GLY A 12 -14.57 7.11 -1.52
C GLY A 12 -15.69 7.80 -2.29
N PHE A 13 -15.84 7.50 -3.58
CA PHE A 13 -16.94 7.99 -4.41
C PHE A 13 -18.26 7.23 -4.18
N LEU A 14 -18.20 5.90 -4.05
CA LEU A 14 -19.38 5.05 -3.87
C LEU A 14 -20.03 5.22 -2.50
N THR A 15 -19.22 5.40 -1.46
CA THR A 15 -19.69 5.50 -0.06
C THR A 15 -20.75 6.58 0.14
N PRO A 16 -20.55 7.86 -0.23
CA PRO A 16 -21.56 8.90 -0.04
C PRO A 16 -22.83 8.68 -0.88
N MET A 17 -22.75 8.01 -2.03
CA MET A 17 -23.95 7.65 -2.81
C MET A 17 -24.80 6.61 -2.09
N VAL A 18 -24.18 5.58 -1.52
CA VAL A 18 -24.88 4.54 -0.75
C VAL A 18 -25.45 5.12 0.54
N VAL A 19 -24.66 5.92 1.28
CA VAL A 19 -25.14 6.58 2.50
C VAL A 19 -26.31 7.50 2.17
N GLY A 20 -26.19 8.30 1.11
CA GLY A 20 -27.27 9.17 0.65
C GLY A 20 -28.55 8.39 0.35
N ALA A 21 -28.46 7.28 -0.38
CA ALA A 21 -29.62 6.42 -0.68
C ALA A 21 -30.24 5.78 0.59
N LEU A 22 -29.43 5.46 1.59
CA LEU A 22 -29.91 4.88 2.86
C LEU A 22 -30.53 5.92 3.79
N THR A 23 -30.14 7.18 3.66
CA THR A 23 -30.62 8.27 4.52
C THR A 23 -31.64 9.20 3.85
N ASP A 24 -31.94 9.00 2.57
CA ASP A 24 -32.80 9.90 1.81
C ASP A 24 -34.24 9.92 2.35
N GLY A 25 -34.82 11.12 2.42
CA GLY A 25 -36.17 11.36 2.92
C GLY A 25 -36.43 11.14 4.42
N ASN A 26 -35.49 10.59 5.21
CA ASN A 26 -35.74 10.27 6.63
C ASN A 26 -34.48 10.24 7.53
N ASN A 27 -33.59 11.24 7.40
CA ASN A 27 -32.34 11.46 8.18
C ASN A 27 -32.50 11.39 9.71
N THR A 28 -32.75 10.21 10.23
CA THR A 28 -33.07 9.93 11.63
C THR A 28 -31.96 9.12 12.25
N LEU A 29 -31.87 9.14 13.58
CA LEU A 29 -30.88 8.35 14.32
C LEU A 29 -30.95 6.85 13.97
N HIS A 30 -32.14 6.34 13.66
CA HIS A 30 -32.32 4.93 13.29
C HIS A 30 -31.61 4.57 11.97
N GLN A 31 -31.71 5.41 10.93
CA GLN A 31 -31.03 5.15 9.66
C GLN A 31 -29.52 5.23 9.79
N TRP A 32 -29.00 6.19 10.55
CA TRP A 32 -27.56 6.26 10.82
C TRP A 32 -27.04 5.03 11.56
N ARG A 33 -27.81 4.47 12.49
CA ARG A 33 -27.46 3.18 13.12
C ARG A 33 -27.33 2.07 12.08
N ILE A 34 -28.22 1.99 11.09
CA ILE A 34 -28.13 1.01 10.01
C ILE A 34 -26.84 1.21 9.20
N VAL A 35 -26.51 2.45 8.83
CA VAL A 35 -25.27 2.77 8.11
C VAL A 35 -24.05 2.30 8.90
N PHE A 36 -23.97 2.62 10.20
CA PHE A 36 -22.84 2.20 11.04
C PHE A 36 -22.75 0.68 11.22
N ILE A 37 -23.88 -0.02 11.36
CA ILE A 37 -23.91 -1.48 11.46
C ILE A 37 -23.39 -2.12 10.17
N ILE A 38 -23.82 -1.62 9.00
CA ILE A 38 -23.32 -2.10 7.70
C ILE A 38 -21.82 -1.89 7.61
N THR A 39 -21.32 -0.69 7.93
CA THR A 39 -19.89 -0.39 7.94
C THR A 39 -19.11 -1.32 8.88
N ALA A 40 -19.63 -1.57 10.09
CA ALA A 40 -18.99 -2.48 11.04
C ALA A 40 -18.89 -3.92 10.49
N ILE A 41 -19.94 -4.43 9.85
CA ILE A 41 -19.94 -5.76 9.22
C ILE A 41 -18.89 -5.82 8.10
N ILE A 42 -18.81 -4.80 7.24
CA ILE A 42 -17.83 -4.73 6.16
C ILE A 42 -16.40 -4.78 6.71
N LEU A 43 -16.10 -3.97 7.74
CA LEU A 43 -14.78 -3.93 8.36
C LEU A 43 -14.40 -5.28 9.01
N VAL A 44 -15.36 -5.96 9.61
CA VAL A 44 -15.13 -7.30 10.17
C VAL A 44 -14.80 -8.31 9.07
N ILE A 45 -15.53 -8.28 7.95
CA ILE A 45 -15.26 -9.16 6.79
C ILE A 45 -13.88 -8.85 6.20
N GLU A 46 -13.55 -7.57 5.99
CA GLU A 46 -12.23 -7.14 5.50
C GLU A 46 -11.12 -7.64 6.42
N SER A 47 -11.31 -7.53 7.74
CA SER A 47 -10.35 -8.03 8.73
C SER A 47 -10.13 -9.53 8.60
N PHE A 48 -11.19 -10.32 8.41
CA PHE A 48 -11.05 -11.75 8.16
C PHE A 48 -10.31 -12.04 6.86
N VAL A 49 -10.66 -11.37 5.76
CA VAL A 49 -9.95 -11.51 4.48
C VAL A 49 -8.46 -11.18 4.66
N PHE A 50 -8.13 -10.11 5.38
CA PHE A 50 -6.74 -9.76 5.67
C PHE A 50 -6.03 -10.85 6.48
N ILE A 51 -6.65 -11.35 7.55
CA ILE A 51 -6.05 -12.40 8.39
C ILE A 51 -5.77 -13.68 7.61
N PHE A 52 -6.69 -14.11 6.73
CA PHE A 52 -6.53 -15.37 6.00
C PHE A 52 -5.61 -15.27 4.78
N PHE A 53 -5.55 -14.11 4.11
CA PHE A 53 -4.87 -13.97 2.82
C PHE A 53 -3.61 -13.11 2.86
N SER A 54 -3.35 -12.36 3.94
CA SER A 54 -2.13 -11.55 4.07
C SER A 54 -0.91 -12.44 4.37
N THR A 55 0.25 -12.08 3.81
CA THR A 55 1.55 -12.67 4.15
C THR A 55 2.50 -11.58 4.64
N ALA A 56 3.28 -11.91 5.67
CA ALA A 56 4.33 -11.04 6.22
C ALA A 56 5.72 -11.35 5.65
N GLU A 57 5.82 -12.29 4.71
CA GLU A 57 7.09 -12.66 4.10
C GLU A 57 7.60 -11.55 3.17
N LYS A 58 8.93 -11.38 3.17
CA LYS A 58 9.61 -10.48 2.25
C LYS A 58 9.37 -10.98 0.83
N GLN A 59 8.75 -10.14 0.02
CA GLN A 59 8.48 -10.46 -1.38
C GLN A 59 9.77 -10.39 -2.21
N ASP A 60 9.93 -11.26 -3.21
CA ASP A 60 11.16 -11.40 -3.99
C ASP A 60 11.62 -10.09 -4.65
N TRP A 61 10.69 -9.22 -5.05
CA TRP A 61 11.01 -7.91 -5.63
C TRP A 61 11.64 -6.93 -4.63
N ALA A 62 11.55 -7.20 -3.33
CA ALA A 62 12.16 -6.40 -2.27
C ALA A 62 13.63 -6.77 -2.02
N ASP A 63 14.16 -7.84 -2.62
CA ASP A 63 15.60 -8.11 -2.66
C ASP A 63 16.24 -7.36 -3.84
N GLN A 64 16.45 -6.07 -3.61
CA GLN A 64 17.43 -5.30 -4.39
C GLN A 64 18.81 -5.73 -3.87
N SER A 65 19.44 -6.71 -4.51
CA SER A 65 20.84 -7.00 -4.23
C SER A 65 21.67 -5.76 -4.56
N THR A 66 22.01 -4.99 -3.53
CA THR A 66 23.06 -3.93 -3.56
C THR A 66 24.36 -4.42 -4.21
N SER A 67 24.53 -5.74 -4.33
CA SER A 67 25.53 -6.43 -5.13
C SER A 67 25.63 -6.01 -6.59
N ASP A 68 24.55 -5.56 -7.25
CA ASP A 68 24.62 -5.14 -8.66
C ASP A 68 25.24 -3.75 -8.84
N VAL A 69 25.12 -2.88 -7.85
CA VAL A 69 25.78 -1.57 -7.86
C VAL A 69 27.27 -1.70 -7.57
N ILE A 70 27.67 -2.67 -6.73
CA ILE A 70 29.10 -2.93 -6.43
C ILE A 70 29.77 -3.76 -7.54
N SER A 71 29.03 -4.64 -8.24
CA SER A 71 29.56 -5.40 -9.38
C SER A 71 29.72 -4.55 -10.65
N THR A 72 28.96 -3.46 -10.78
CA THR A 72 29.04 -2.52 -11.92
C THR A 72 30.04 -1.39 -11.72
N ILE A 73 30.58 -1.15 -10.51
CA ILE A 73 31.79 -0.32 -10.39
C ILE A 73 32.90 -1.10 -11.12
N PRO A 74 33.40 -0.62 -12.27
CA PRO A 74 34.48 -1.30 -12.95
C PRO A 74 35.66 -1.31 -11.98
N LYS A 75 36.18 -2.50 -11.63
CA LYS A 75 37.39 -2.67 -10.78
C LYS A 75 38.57 -1.79 -11.22
N THR A 76 38.51 -1.30 -12.46
CA THR A 76 39.35 -0.25 -13.06
C THR A 76 39.44 1.04 -12.24
N GLN A 77 38.36 1.52 -11.60
CA GLN A 77 38.38 2.78 -10.84
C GLN A 77 39.07 2.63 -9.47
N ALA A 78 38.85 1.49 -8.80
CA ALA A 78 39.51 1.18 -7.53
C ALA A 78 41.04 1.03 -7.70
N ALA A 79 41.49 0.37 -8.77
CA ALA A 79 42.91 0.23 -9.10
C ALA A 79 43.57 1.56 -9.51
N LYS A 80 42.84 2.44 -10.21
CA LYS A 80 43.35 3.75 -10.62
C LYS A 80 43.60 4.66 -9.41
N ARG A 81 42.68 4.69 -8.44
CA ARG A 81 42.81 5.52 -7.23
C ARG A 81 44.03 5.14 -6.36
N SER A 82 44.36 3.86 -6.28
CA SER A 82 45.56 3.36 -5.59
C SER A 82 46.87 3.66 -6.31
N LYS A 83 46.86 3.81 -7.65
CA LYS A 83 48.08 4.10 -8.43
C LYS A 83 48.51 5.56 -8.33
N TYR A 84 47.57 6.49 -8.11
CA TYR A 84 47.84 7.93 -8.03
C TYR A 84 47.84 8.49 -6.59
N SER A 85 47.67 7.66 -5.55
CA SER A 85 47.67 8.10 -4.14
C SER A 85 49.04 8.54 -3.61
N HIS A 86 50.11 8.32 -4.39
CA HIS A 86 51.48 8.71 -4.03
C HIS A 86 51.94 10.02 -4.73
N LEU A 87 51.04 10.70 -5.44
CA LEU A 87 51.33 11.93 -6.20
C LEU A 87 50.84 13.22 -5.53
N ASN A 88 50.44 13.15 -4.26
CA ASN A 88 50.13 14.30 -3.40
C ASN A 88 51.04 14.31 -2.18
#